data_AF-A0A3A1YBU6-F1
#
_entry.id   AF-A0A3A1YBU6-F1
#
_cell.length_a   1.000
_cell.length_b   1.000
_cell.length_c   1.000
_cell.angle_alpha   90.00
_cell.angle_beta   90.00
_cell.angle_gamma   90.00
#
_symmetry.space_group_name_H-M   'P 1'
#
loop_
_entity.id
_entity.type
_entity.pdbx_description
1 polymer ?
#
loop_
_entity_poly.entity_id
_entity_poly.type
_entity_poly.pdbx_seq_one_letter_code
_entity_poly.pdbx_strand_id
1 'polypeptide(L)'
;MKFLKYTSVILTAFALVACGDKTPAEKETTSSSNAQVTSYNLDTNQVVALDQATLKRFASLSKTIASEKGALTQLGQTLETMDLTPKTGSNEELVQLLIQYYQAINGASKATFKEGNYVLPQAFSDLEFYKNTCLFADANNQLEDLEKVDAQAFNTCGVVVAMIAPFTEGLSREEIYSINALSQKASMTTAQWQKVAAGKAGFTYIEPSVTYLQELGL
;
A
#
# COMPACT_ATOMS: atom_id res chain seq x y z
N MET A 1 17.93 14.31 -13.89
CA MET A 1 16.67 13.62 -13.56
C MET A 1 15.51 14.59 -13.77
N LYS A 2 14.48 14.20 -14.55
CA LYS A 2 13.34 15.04 -14.92
C LYS A 2 12.32 15.11 -13.77
N PHE A 3 12.66 15.84 -12.70
CA PHE A 3 11.81 16.00 -11.51
C PHE A 3 10.48 16.73 -11.78
N LEU A 4 10.41 17.54 -12.85
CA LEU A 4 9.21 18.35 -13.18
C LEU A 4 8.00 17.55 -13.70
N LYS A 5 8.12 16.25 -13.98
CA LYS A 5 6.98 15.46 -14.49
C LYS A 5 6.06 14.92 -13.40
N TYR A 6 6.58 14.71 -12.19
CA TYR A 6 5.83 14.07 -11.11
C TYR A 6 4.94 15.05 -10.32
N THR A 7 5.17 16.35 -10.43
CA THR A 7 4.33 17.39 -9.80
C THR A 7 2.92 17.47 -10.39
N SER A 8 2.72 17.03 -11.64
CA SER A 8 1.38 17.04 -12.28
C SER A 8 0.46 15.92 -11.79
N VAL A 9 1.00 14.77 -11.35
CA VAL A 9 0.18 13.66 -10.84
C VAL A 9 -0.30 13.93 -9.40
N ILE A 10 0.51 14.65 -8.62
CA ILE A 10 0.18 15.02 -7.23
C ILE A 10 -1.00 16.01 -7.19
N LEU A 11 -1.08 16.97 -8.13
CA LEU A 11 -2.14 17.99 -8.12
C LEU A 11 -3.54 17.45 -8.42
N THR A 12 -3.68 16.32 -9.12
CA THR A 12 -4.99 15.70 -9.40
C THR A 12 -5.56 14.91 -8.23
N ALA A 13 -4.71 14.39 -7.32
CA ALA A 13 -5.17 13.67 -6.13
C ALA A 13 -5.72 14.60 -5.03
N PHE A 14 -5.27 15.86 -4.97
CA PHE A 14 -5.77 16.84 -4.00
C PHE A 14 -7.14 17.45 -4.35
N ALA A 15 -7.68 17.20 -5.55
CA ALA A 15 -8.94 17.80 -5.99
C ALA A 15 -10.21 17.09 -5.46
N LEU A 16 -10.09 15.95 -4.76
CA LEU A 16 -11.23 15.21 -4.20
C LEU A 16 -11.50 15.52 -2.72
N VAL A 17 -10.61 16.24 -2.02
CA VAL A 17 -10.78 16.59 -0.60
C VAL A 17 -11.39 17.98 -0.46
N ALA A 18 -12.63 18.13 -0.94
CA ALA A 18 -13.42 19.32 -0.63
C ALA A 18 -14.91 18.99 -0.69
N CYS A 19 -15.40 18.22 0.28
CA CYS A 19 -16.70 18.40 0.95
C CYS A 19 -17.02 17.14 1.77
N GLY A 20 -17.05 17.26 3.09
CA GLY A 20 -17.49 16.16 3.94
C GLY A 20 -17.30 16.41 5.42
N ASP A 21 -17.88 17.48 5.96
CA ASP A 21 -18.18 17.55 7.39
C ASP A 21 -19.02 16.31 7.78
N LYS A 22 -18.58 15.56 8.82
CA LYS A 22 -19.47 15.03 9.87
C LYS A 22 -18.74 14.34 11.02
N THR A 23 -19.07 14.87 12.20
CA THR A 23 -18.97 14.39 13.59
C THR A 23 -19.11 12.86 13.77
N PRO A 24 -18.42 12.25 14.76
CA PRO A 24 -18.44 10.80 14.98
C PRO A 24 -19.78 10.32 15.58
N ALA A 25 -20.35 9.28 14.98
CA ALA A 25 -21.45 8.51 15.57
C ALA A 25 -20.89 7.23 16.23
N GLU A 26 -21.17 7.07 17.52
CA GLU A 26 -20.99 5.82 18.27
C GLU A 26 -21.67 4.65 17.55
N LYS A 27 -20.96 3.52 17.43
CA LYS A 27 -21.57 2.23 17.07
C LYS A 27 -21.60 1.32 18.28
N GLU A 28 -22.82 0.92 18.62
CA GLU A 28 -23.16 -0.10 19.60
C GLU A 28 -22.57 -1.47 19.23
N THR A 29 -22.19 -2.18 20.29
CA THR A 29 -21.62 -3.51 20.27
C THR A 29 -22.74 -4.53 20.18
N THR A 30 -22.76 -5.38 19.15
CA THR A 30 -23.50 -6.65 19.21
C THR A 30 -22.58 -7.81 18.88
N SER A 31 -22.41 -8.68 19.87
CA SER A 31 -21.69 -9.95 19.78
C SER A 31 -22.45 -10.95 18.90
N SER A 32 -21.73 -11.63 18.02
CA SER A 32 -22.07 -13.02 17.67
C SER A 32 -20.80 -13.83 17.39
N SER A 33 -20.77 -15.01 17.99
CA SER A 33 -19.70 -16.00 18.02
C SER A 33 -19.56 -16.76 16.69
N ASN A 34 -18.33 -16.93 16.19
CA ASN A 34 -17.68 -18.23 15.96
C ASN A 34 -16.51 -18.14 14.96
N ALA A 35 -15.47 -18.93 15.26
CA ALA A 35 -14.22 -19.09 14.54
C ALA A 35 -13.28 -17.87 14.60
N GLN A 36 -12.50 -17.82 15.69
CA GLN A 36 -11.29 -17.01 15.75
C GLN A 36 -10.30 -17.59 14.73
N VAL A 37 -10.35 -17.09 13.49
CA VAL A 37 -9.30 -17.31 12.50
C VAL A 37 -8.08 -16.57 13.03
N THR A 38 -7.17 -17.31 13.63
CA THR A 38 -5.85 -16.81 14.04
C THR A 38 -5.15 -16.25 12.80
N SER A 39 -5.01 -14.93 12.73
CA SER A 39 -4.20 -14.23 11.72
C SER A 39 -2.74 -14.63 11.92
N TYR A 40 -2.22 -15.45 11.01
CA TYR A 40 -0.85 -15.94 11.08
C TYR A 40 0.00 -15.16 10.06
N ASN A 41 1.01 -14.42 10.55
CA ASN A 41 2.07 -13.78 9.73
C ASN A 41 1.59 -12.69 8.76
N LEU A 42 0.80 -11.72 9.23
CA LEU A 42 0.70 -10.45 8.51
C LEU A 42 2.00 -9.67 8.70
N ASP A 43 2.73 -9.42 7.62
CA ASP A 43 3.89 -8.52 7.64
C ASP A 43 3.38 -7.13 7.99
N THR A 44 3.70 -6.59 9.17
CA THR A 44 3.19 -5.28 9.58
C THR A 44 3.98 -4.13 8.98
N ASN A 45 5.23 -4.36 8.54
CA ASN A 45 6.21 -3.33 8.19
C ASN A 45 6.22 -2.12 9.17
N GLN A 46 5.85 -2.35 10.43
CA GLN A 46 5.72 -1.30 11.41
C GLN A 46 7.12 -0.87 11.86
N VAL A 47 7.38 0.44 11.80
CA VAL A 47 8.64 1.03 12.28
C VAL A 47 8.37 1.68 13.63
N VAL A 48 9.03 1.18 14.67
CA VAL A 48 8.93 1.69 16.05
C VAL A 48 10.20 2.43 16.50
N ALA A 49 11.31 2.26 15.77
CA ALA A 49 12.57 2.93 16.01
C ALA A 49 13.48 2.90 14.76
N LEU A 50 14.36 3.90 14.64
CA LEU A 50 15.46 3.93 13.67
C LEU A 50 16.72 3.25 14.22
N ASP A 51 16.61 1.99 14.61
CA ASP A 51 17.77 1.21 15.03
C ASP A 51 18.69 0.86 13.85
N GLN A 52 19.84 0.26 14.13
CA GLN A 52 20.81 -0.11 13.08
C GLN A 52 20.23 -1.07 12.03
N ALA A 53 19.28 -1.94 12.40
CA ALA A 53 18.66 -2.88 11.47
C ALA A 53 17.71 -2.13 10.51
N THR A 54 16.86 -1.25 11.04
CA THR A 54 15.98 -0.37 10.27
C THR A 54 16.78 0.50 9.31
N LEU A 55 17.82 1.20 9.81
CA LEU A 55 18.67 2.07 9.00
C LEU A 55 19.40 1.30 7.90
N LYS A 56 19.90 0.09 8.19
CA LYS A 56 20.55 -0.76 7.19
C LYS A 56 19.56 -1.25 6.11
N ARG A 57 18.34 -1.64 6.51
CA ARG A 57 17.29 -2.03 5.56
C ARG A 57 16.91 -0.82 4.69
N PHE A 58 16.70 0.35 5.29
CA PHE A 58 16.44 1.59 4.58
C PHE A 58 17.53 1.90 3.55
N ALA A 59 18.81 1.91 3.95
CA ALA A 59 19.95 2.13 3.06
C ALA A 59 19.98 1.20 1.85
N SER A 60 19.66 -0.07 2.08
CA SER A 60 19.62 -1.10 1.04
C SER A 60 18.48 -0.82 0.07
N LEU A 61 17.31 -0.46 0.58
CA LEU A 61 16.13 -0.17 -0.21
C LEU A 61 16.23 1.16 -0.96
N SER A 62 16.86 2.19 -0.40
CA SER A 62 17.13 3.45 -1.09
C SER A 62 17.81 3.22 -2.45
N LYS A 63 18.82 2.33 -2.48
CA LYS A 63 19.55 2.00 -3.71
C LYS A 63 18.70 1.31 -4.76
N THR A 64 17.66 0.57 -4.35
CA THR A 64 16.79 -0.16 -5.28
C THR A 64 15.57 0.66 -5.67
N ILE A 65 14.88 1.27 -4.70
CA ILE A 65 13.68 2.07 -4.85
C ILE A 65 13.96 3.35 -5.65
N ALA A 66 15.02 4.11 -5.33
CA ALA A 66 15.34 5.38 -5.98
C ALA A 66 16.11 5.23 -7.31
N SER A 67 16.45 4.00 -7.70
CA SER A 67 17.15 3.77 -8.97
C SER A 67 16.28 4.10 -10.19
N GLU A 68 16.91 4.40 -11.34
CA GLU A 68 16.20 4.69 -12.60
C GLU A 68 15.32 3.52 -13.10
N LYS A 69 15.55 2.31 -12.59
CA LYS A 69 14.71 1.13 -12.86
C LYS A 69 14.01 0.63 -11.59
N GLY A 70 14.03 1.42 -10.53
CA GLY A 70 13.50 1.10 -9.22
C GLY A 70 11.99 1.09 -9.19
N ALA A 71 11.45 0.51 -8.11
CA ALA A 71 10.01 0.38 -7.91
C ALA A 71 9.27 1.73 -7.99
N LEU A 72 9.92 2.81 -7.55
CA LEU A 72 9.37 4.16 -7.56
C LEU A 72 9.24 4.73 -8.99
N THR A 73 10.29 4.54 -9.82
CA THR A 73 10.26 4.94 -11.23
C THR A 73 9.23 4.14 -12.02
N GLN A 74 9.14 2.83 -11.78
CA GLN A 74 8.16 1.95 -12.44
C GLN A 74 6.72 2.30 -12.05
N LEU A 75 6.48 2.52 -10.75
CA LEU A 75 5.19 2.95 -10.26
C LEU A 75 4.81 4.31 -10.87
N GLY A 76 5.74 5.28 -10.89
CA GLY A 76 5.51 6.59 -11.47
C GLY A 76 5.15 6.53 -12.96
N GLN A 77 5.88 5.75 -13.75
CA GLN A 77 5.57 5.54 -15.17
C GLN A 77 4.21 4.89 -15.38
N THR A 78 3.85 3.92 -14.53
CA THR A 78 2.57 3.23 -14.65
C THR A 78 1.42 4.15 -14.26
N LEU A 79 1.57 4.94 -13.19
CA LEU A 79 0.59 5.95 -12.77
C LEU A 79 0.39 7.05 -13.82
N GLU A 80 1.45 7.48 -14.52
CA GLU A 80 1.32 8.43 -15.64
C GLU A 80 0.46 7.88 -16.79
N THR A 81 0.40 6.55 -16.95
CA THR A 81 -0.39 5.89 -18.00
C THR A 81 -1.76 5.41 -17.55
N MET A 82 -2.01 5.36 -16.24
CA MET A 82 -3.29 4.97 -15.68
C MET A 82 -4.27 6.13 -15.76
N ASP A 83 -5.48 5.86 -16.24
CA ASP A 83 -6.59 6.79 -16.12
C ASP A 83 -7.06 6.76 -14.65
N LEU A 84 -6.50 7.65 -13.84
CA LEU A 84 -6.84 7.79 -12.42
C LEU A 84 -8.19 8.48 -12.21
N THR A 85 -8.91 8.84 -13.29
CA THR A 85 -10.22 9.49 -13.19
C THR A 85 -11.32 8.42 -13.26
N PRO A 86 -12.12 8.25 -12.19
CA PRO A 86 -13.33 7.42 -12.28
C PRO A 86 -14.25 8.01 -13.34
N LYS A 87 -14.65 7.23 -14.35
CA LYS A 87 -15.44 7.75 -15.49
C LYS A 87 -16.89 8.00 -15.14
N THR A 88 -17.39 7.30 -14.13
CA THR A 88 -18.78 7.38 -13.67
C THR A 88 -18.89 7.54 -12.15
N GLY A 89 -17.78 7.46 -11.42
CA GLY A 89 -17.75 7.42 -9.95
C GLY A 89 -18.41 6.14 -9.39
N SER A 90 -18.58 5.11 -10.23
CA SER A 90 -19.16 3.84 -9.78
C SER A 90 -18.17 3.03 -8.95
N ASN A 91 -18.73 2.24 -8.04
CA ASN A 91 -18.01 1.45 -7.05
C ASN A 91 -17.03 0.46 -7.72
N GLU A 92 -17.44 -0.13 -8.82
CA GLU A 92 -16.65 -1.08 -9.60
C GLU A 92 -15.44 -0.43 -10.25
N GLU A 93 -15.55 0.83 -10.70
CA GLU A 93 -14.43 1.56 -11.30
C GLU A 93 -13.35 1.91 -10.27
N LEU A 94 -13.77 2.29 -9.06
CA LEU A 94 -12.86 2.60 -7.96
C LEU A 94 -12.12 1.35 -7.46
N VAL A 95 -12.82 0.23 -7.28
CA VAL A 95 -12.16 -1.05 -6.96
C VAL A 95 -11.19 -1.46 -8.06
N GLN A 96 -11.57 -1.26 -9.33
CA GLN A 96 -10.70 -1.59 -10.45
C GLN A 96 -9.49 -0.66 -10.58
N LEU A 97 -9.61 0.59 -10.15
CA LEU A 97 -8.49 1.52 -10.02
C LEU A 97 -7.50 1.05 -8.94
N LEU A 98 -7.99 0.64 -7.77
CA LEU A 98 -7.14 0.06 -6.72
C LEU A 98 -6.44 -1.22 -7.21
N ILE A 99 -7.15 -2.11 -7.88
CA ILE A 99 -6.55 -3.32 -8.46
C ILE A 99 -5.40 -2.96 -9.40
N GLN A 100 -5.61 -2.00 -10.30
CA GLN A 100 -4.57 -1.55 -11.24
C GLN A 100 -3.38 -0.91 -10.52
N TYR A 101 -3.64 -0.11 -9.49
CA TYR A 101 -2.60 0.48 -8.65
C TYR A 101 -1.71 -0.58 -7.99
N TYR A 102 -2.32 -1.58 -7.34
CA TYR A 102 -1.57 -2.66 -6.70
C TYR A 102 -0.87 -3.57 -7.73
N GLN A 103 -1.46 -3.78 -8.92
CA GLN A 103 -0.78 -4.44 -10.04
C GLN A 103 0.46 -3.65 -10.48
N ALA A 104 0.39 -2.31 -10.52
CA ALA A 104 1.51 -1.46 -10.87
C ALA A 104 2.66 -1.56 -9.86
N ILE A 105 2.36 -1.56 -8.56
CA ILE A 105 3.36 -1.78 -7.51
C ILE A 105 3.98 -3.16 -7.63
N ASN A 106 3.14 -4.18 -7.79
CA ASN A 106 3.57 -5.58 -7.79
C ASN A 106 4.34 -5.94 -9.07
N GLY A 107 4.14 -5.18 -10.15
CA GLY A 107 4.74 -5.40 -11.46
C GLY A 107 4.41 -6.79 -11.98
N ALA A 108 5.44 -7.50 -12.50
CA ALA A 108 5.29 -8.86 -13.00
C ALA A 108 5.22 -9.95 -11.90
N SER A 109 5.21 -9.56 -10.62
CA SER A 109 5.21 -10.51 -9.51
C SER A 109 3.90 -11.30 -9.48
N LYS A 110 4.01 -12.63 -9.49
CA LYS A 110 2.86 -13.53 -9.33
C LYS A 110 2.53 -13.75 -7.85
N ALA A 111 1.31 -14.16 -7.56
CA ALA A 111 0.93 -14.58 -6.21
C ALA A 111 1.81 -15.74 -5.74
N THR A 112 2.33 -15.64 -4.52
CA THR A 112 3.14 -16.70 -3.90
C THR A 112 2.50 -17.15 -2.61
N PHE A 113 2.69 -18.44 -2.29
CA PHE A 113 2.16 -19.05 -1.07
C PHE A 113 3.27 -19.82 -0.36
N LYS A 114 3.43 -19.59 0.95
CA LYS A 114 4.35 -20.34 1.81
C LYS A 114 3.54 -21.08 2.85
N GLU A 115 3.70 -22.40 2.91
CA GLU A 115 2.96 -23.26 3.87
C GLU A 115 1.43 -23.08 3.78
N GLY A 116 0.92 -22.73 2.59
CA GLY A 116 -0.50 -22.49 2.35
C GLY A 116 -0.97 -21.05 2.63
N ASN A 117 -0.12 -20.18 3.19
CA ASN A 117 -0.42 -18.77 3.43
C ASN A 117 0.00 -17.90 2.26
N TYR A 118 -0.83 -16.94 1.89
CA TYR A 118 -0.50 -15.93 0.89
C TYR A 118 0.63 -15.05 1.41
N VAL A 119 1.61 -14.76 0.56
CA VAL A 119 2.76 -13.90 0.88
C VAL A 119 2.62 -12.63 0.07
N LEU A 120 2.64 -11.49 0.76
CA LEU A 120 2.66 -10.19 0.10
C LEU A 120 3.86 -10.09 -0.85
N PRO A 121 3.67 -9.48 -2.04
CA PRO A 121 4.78 -9.26 -2.96
C PRO A 121 5.88 -8.41 -2.30
N GLN A 122 7.13 -8.84 -2.48
CA GLN A 122 8.28 -8.17 -1.86
C GLN A 122 8.37 -6.69 -2.24
N ALA A 123 8.07 -6.34 -3.50
CA ALA A 123 8.09 -4.96 -3.98
C ALA A 123 7.12 -4.06 -3.20
N PHE A 124 5.91 -4.56 -2.89
CA PHE A 124 4.96 -3.86 -2.05
C PHE A 124 5.47 -3.72 -0.62
N SER A 125 5.93 -4.83 -0.02
CA SER A 125 6.48 -4.83 1.36
C SER A 125 7.66 -3.86 1.52
N ASP A 126 8.55 -3.79 0.53
CA ASP A 126 9.71 -2.89 0.55
C ASP A 126 9.31 -1.42 0.44
N LEU A 127 8.38 -1.08 -0.46
CA LEU A 127 7.86 0.29 -0.60
C LEU A 127 7.11 0.73 0.65
N GLU A 128 6.31 -0.16 1.24
CA GLU A 128 5.58 0.12 2.46
C GLU A 128 6.51 0.31 3.66
N PHE A 129 7.51 -0.55 3.84
CA PHE A 129 8.54 -0.35 4.86
C PHE A 129 9.26 0.99 4.68
N TYR A 130 9.62 1.33 3.44
CA TYR A 130 10.30 2.58 3.15
C TYR A 130 9.42 3.79 3.51
N LYS A 131 8.15 3.78 3.08
CA LYS A 131 7.13 4.77 3.47
C LYS A 131 7.03 4.90 4.99
N ASN A 132 6.86 3.79 5.71
CA ASN A 132 6.70 3.79 7.16
C ASN A 132 7.96 4.30 7.88
N THR A 133 9.14 4.03 7.36
CA THR A 133 10.41 4.57 7.89
C THR A 133 10.47 6.08 7.72
N CYS A 134 10.07 6.59 6.54
CA CYS A 134 9.99 8.03 6.27
C CYS A 134 8.98 8.74 7.16
N LEU A 135 7.76 8.20 7.30
CA LEU A 135 6.72 8.75 8.18
C LEU A 135 7.16 8.74 9.66
N PHE A 136 7.80 7.67 10.11
CA PHE A 136 8.33 7.59 11.47
C PHE A 136 9.39 8.67 11.69
N ALA A 137 10.35 8.82 10.77
CA ALA A 137 11.41 9.81 10.90
C ALA A 137 10.85 11.25 10.91
N ASP A 138 9.89 11.55 10.03
CA ASP A 138 9.25 12.87 9.97
C ASP A 138 8.49 13.18 11.28
N ALA A 139 7.64 12.27 11.74
CA ALA A 139 6.87 12.42 12.98
C ALA A 139 7.73 12.59 14.24
N ASN A 140 8.98 12.12 14.22
CA ASN A 140 9.91 12.19 15.35
C ASN A 140 11.05 13.21 15.16
N ASN A 141 11.02 14.03 14.10
CA ASN A 141 12.11 14.96 13.75
C ASN A 141 13.49 14.28 13.57
N GLN A 142 13.52 13.09 12.97
CA GLN A 142 14.70 12.26 12.75
C GLN A 142 15.06 12.07 11.26
N LEU A 143 14.58 12.93 10.37
CA LEU A 143 14.91 12.84 8.93
C LEU A 143 16.42 12.92 8.67
N GLU A 144 17.16 13.71 9.46
CA GLU A 144 18.63 13.78 9.37
C GLU A 144 19.32 12.42 9.61
N ASP A 145 18.71 11.53 10.40
CA ASP A 145 19.27 10.20 10.65
C ASP A 145 19.16 9.31 9.40
N LEU A 146 18.12 9.51 8.57
CA LEU A 146 18.00 8.86 7.27
C LEU A 146 19.01 9.47 6.27
N GLU A 147 19.20 10.79 6.28
CA GLU A 147 20.14 11.48 5.38
C GLU A 147 21.60 11.09 5.59
N LYS A 148 22.00 10.78 6.83
CA LYS A 148 23.33 10.24 7.15
C LYS A 148 23.60 8.90 6.45
N VAL A 149 22.55 8.15 6.13
CA VAL A 149 22.63 6.83 5.52
C VAL A 149 22.39 6.89 4.00
N ASP A 150 21.55 7.81 3.56
CA ASP A 150 21.31 8.14 2.15
C ASP A 150 21.05 9.65 1.99
N ALA A 151 21.98 10.37 1.36
CA ALA A 151 21.88 11.82 1.17
C ALA A 151 20.66 12.28 0.33
N GLN A 152 19.98 11.36 -0.36
CA GLN A 152 18.73 11.66 -1.09
C GLN A 152 17.47 11.33 -0.28
N ALA A 153 17.61 10.87 0.97
CA ALA A 153 16.50 10.38 1.79
C ALA A 153 15.36 11.39 1.88
N PHE A 154 15.62 12.67 2.13
CA PHE A 154 14.58 13.70 2.21
C PHE A 154 13.69 13.75 0.97
N ASN A 155 14.30 13.87 -0.21
CA ASN A 155 13.56 13.95 -1.48
C ASN A 155 12.84 12.64 -1.79
N THR A 156 13.51 11.51 -1.62
CA THR A 156 12.93 10.19 -1.91
C THR A 156 11.77 9.88 -0.96
N CYS A 157 11.89 10.23 0.32
CA CYS A 157 10.83 10.07 1.31
C CYS A 157 9.57 10.84 0.91
N GLY A 158 9.70 12.11 0.52
CA GLY A 158 8.56 12.91 0.07
C GLY A 158 7.81 12.25 -1.09
N VAL A 159 8.54 11.72 -2.09
CA VAL A 159 7.91 11.06 -3.24
C VAL A 159 7.27 9.72 -2.87
N VAL A 160 7.97 8.85 -2.11
CA VAL A 160 7.40 7.57 -1.68
C VAL A 160 6.13 7.77 -0.87
N VAL A 161 6.15 8.69 0.10
CA VAL A 161 4.98 8.97 0.94
C VAL A 161 3.82 9.47 0.07
N ALA A 162 4.05 10.45 -0.80
CA ALA A 162 3.00 10.97 -1.68
C ALA A 162 2.40 9.92 -2.63
N MET A 163 3.19 8.93 -3.06
CA MET A 163 2.74 7.90 -3.99
C MET A 163 2.05 6.72 -3.31
N ILE A 164 2.43 6.35 -2.08
CA ILE A 164 1.98 5.12 -1.41
C ILE A 164 0.94 5.39 -0.31
N ALA A 165 1.08 6.48 0.46
CA ALA A 165 0.18 6.77 1.57
C ALA A 165 -1.30 6.84 1.16
N PRO A 166 -1.69 7.50 0.05
CA PRO A 166 -3.10 7.61 -0.36
C PRO A 166 -3.79 6.27 -0.65
N PHE A 167 -3.03 5.18 -0.82
CA PHE A 167 -3.57 3.86 -1.17
C PHE A 167 -3.37 2.81 -0.07
N THR A 168 -2.83 3.23 1.08
CA THR A 168 -2.52 2.34 2.21
C THR A 168 -2.88 2.92 3.57
N GLU A 169 -3.00 4.25 3.70
CA GLU A 169 -3.38 4.92 4.93
C GLU A 169 -4.87 4.73 5.23
N GLY A 170 -5.23 4.47 6.48
CA GLY A 170 -6.62 4.15 6.86
C GLY A 170 -7.02 2.69 6.68
N LEU A 171 -6.37 1.95 5.77
CA LEU A 171 -6.65 0.54 5.56
C LEU A 171 -6.08 -0.35 6.68
N SER A 172 -6.88 -1.33 7.09
CA SER A 172 -6.42 -2.43 7.93
C SER A 172 -5.44 -3.33 7.18
N ARG A 173 -4.66 -4.10 7.93
CA ARG A 173 -3.68 -5.01 7.31
C ARG A 173 -4.33 -6.10 6.46
N GLU A 174 -5.50 -6.56 6.90
CA GLU A 174 -6.33 -7.53 6.18
C GLU A 174 -6.83 -6.96 4.84
N GLU A 175 -7.18 -5.67 4.81
CA GLU A 175 -7.59 -4.97 3.59
C GLU A 175 -6.47 -4.88 2.56
N ILE A 176 -5.27 -4.51 3.01
CA ILE A 176 -4.09 -4.43 2.14
C ILE A 176 -3.76 -5.82 1.55
N TYR A 177 -3.82 -6.88 2.38
CA TYR A 177 -3.64 -8.25 1.91
C TYR A 177 -4.74 -8.66 0.92
N SER A 178 -5.99 -8.29 1.20
CA SER A 178 -7.14 -8.62 0.35
C SER A 178 -7.05 -7.98 -1.03
N ILE A 179 -6.73 -6.69 -1.10
CA ILE A 179 -6.55 -5.98 -2.36
C ILE A 179 -5.34 -6.53 -3.13
N ASN A 180 -4.20 -6.77 -2.47
CA ASN A 180 -3.04 -7.39 -3.11
C ASN A 180 -3.37 -8.76 -3.71
N ALA A 181 -4.03 -9.62 -2.93
CA ALA A 181 -4.43 -10.95 -3.37
C ALA A 181 -5.42 -10.88 -4.55
N LEU A 182 -6.40 -9.97 -4.49
CA LEU A 182 -7.34 -9.74 -5.59
C LEU A 182 -6.61 -9.25 -6.85
N SER A 183 -5.65 -8.33 -6.71
CA SER A 183 -4.86 -7.78 -7.81
C SER A 183 -4.07 -8.86 -8.57
N GLN A 184 -3.72 -9.95 -7.89
CA GLN A 184 -2.98 -11.09 -8.43
C GLN A 184 -3.84 -12.32 -8.73
N LYS A 185 -5.18 -12.24 -8.58
CA LYS A 185 -6.11 -13.37 -8.72
C LYS A 185 -5.92 -14.15 -10.02
N ALA A 186 -5.66 -13.46 -11.14
CA ALA A 186 -5.44 -14.09 -12.44
C ALA A 186 -4.19 -15.00 -12.49
N SER A 187 -3.24 -14.82 -11.56
CA SER A 187 -2.05 -15.66 -11.42
C SER A 187 -2.23 -16.84 -10.46
N MET A 188 -3.37 -16.92 -9.77
CA MET A 188 -3.68 -17.99 -8.82
C MET A 188 -4.43 -19.14 -9.50
N THR A 189 -4.21 -20.36 -9.02
CA THR A 189 -5.09 -21.49 -9.30
C THR A 189 -6.44 -21.30 -8.61
N THR A 190 -7.48 -21.98 -9.10
CA THR A 190 -8.81 -21.98 -8.47
C THR A 190 -8.76 -22.36 -6.99
N ALA A 191 -7.97 -23.39 -6.64
CA ALA A 191 -7.82 -23.84 -5.26
C ALA A 191 -7.13 -22.80 -4.36
N GLN A 192 -6.13 -22.06 -4.88
CA GLN A 192 -5.49 -20.96 -4.16
C GLN A 192 -6.47 -19.82 -3.93
N TRP A 193 -7.22 -19.41 -4.94
CA TRP A 193 -8.22 -18.36 -4.80
C TRP A 193 -9.33 -18.75 -3.80
N GLN A 194 -9.80 -20.00 -3.84
CA GLN A 194 -10.78 -20.50 -2.87
C GLN A 194 -10.25 -20.43 -1.43
N LYS A 195 -8.96 -20.69 -1.20
CA LYS A 195 -8.36 -20.52 0.13
C LYS A 195 -8.32 -19.06 0.56
N VAL A 196 -7.93 -18.15 -0.34
CA VAL A 196 -7.96 -16.70 -0.08
C VAL A 196 -9.37 -16.25 0.27
N ALA A 197 -10.34 -16.48 -0.63
CA ALA A 197 -11.72 -16.04 -0.45
C ALA A 197 -12.41 -16.64 0.79
N ALA A 198 -11.96 -17.81 1.26
CA ALA A 198 -12.47 -18.43 2.48
C ALA A 198 -11.75 -17.98 3.77
N GLY A 199 -10.81 -17.02 3.72
CA GLY A 199 -10.02 -16.58 4.87
C GLY A 199 -9.05 -17.66 5.39
N LYS A 200 -8.62 -18.59 4.52
CA LYS A 200 -7.77 -19.74 4.85
C LYS A 200 -6.37 -19.64 4.23
N ALA A 201 -5.95 -18.43 3.89
CA ALA A 201 -4.63 -18.14 3.31
C ALA A 201 -3.74 -17.32 4.26
N GLY A 202 -3.93 -17.45 5.58
CA GLY A 202 -3.15 -16.75 6.61
C GLY A 202 -3.70 -15.36 6.98
N PHE A 203 -4.78 -14.93 6.34
CA PHE A 203 -5.40 -13.63 6.51
C PHE A 203 -6.91 -13.77 6.27
N THR A 204 -7.70 -12.90 6.89
CA THR A 204 -9.15 -12.76 6.65
C THR A 204 -9.35 -11.95 5.37
N TYR A 205 -9.79 -12.61 4.30
CA TYR A 205 -10.13 -11.88 3.09
C TYR A 205 -11.35 -11.00 3.31
N ILE A 206 -11.17 -9.71 3.09
CA ILE A 206 -12.25 -8.73 3.09
C ILE A 206 -12.39 -8.19 1.68
N GLU A 207 -13.55 -8.43 1.10
CA GLU A 207 -13.83 -8.00 -0.26
C GLU A 207 -13.75 -6.46 -0.34
N PRO A 208 -12.92 -5.91 -1.25
CA PRO A 208 -12.79 -4.47 -1.38
C PRO A 208 -14.15 -3.83 -1.63
N SER A 209 -14.52 -2.90 -0.75
CA SER A 209 -15.83 -2.25 -0.75
C SER A 209 -15.71 -0.74 -0.92
N VAL A 210 -16.85 -0.10 -1.19
CA VAL A 210 -16.97 1.37 -1.26
C VAL A 210 -16.57 2.05 0.04
N THR A 211 -16.84 1.42 1.19
CA THR A 211 -16.47 1.98 2.49
C THR A 211 -14.95 2.10 2.62
N TYR A 212 -14.19 1.13 2.10
CA TYR A 212 -12.73 1.20 2.06
C TYR A 212 -12.23 2.33 1.17
N LEU A 213 -12.94 2.59 0.08
CA LEU A 213 -12.60 3.64 -0.87
C LEU A 213 -12.89 5.04 -0.28
N GLN A 214 -14.00 5.18 0.44
CA GLN A 214 -14.34 6.41 1.16
C GLN A 214 -13.35 6.70 2.30
N GLU A 215 -12.84 5.67 2.98
CA GLU A 215 -11.80 5.79 4.01
C GLU A 215 -10.45 6.29 3.45
N LEU A 216 -10.17 6.00 2.17
CA LEU A 216 -9.01 6.52 1.45
C LEU A 216 -9.19 7.97 0.94
N GLY A 217 -10.39 8.55 1.10
CA GLY A 217 -10.72 9.87 0.54
C GLY A 217 -10.83 9.88 -0.99
N LEU A 218 -11.11 8.71 -1.60
CA LEU A 218 -11.30 8.51 -3.05
C LEU A 218 -12.78 8.53 -3.46
#